data_AF-A0A958LB70-F1
#
_entry.id   AF-A0A958LB70-F1
#
_cell.length_a   1.000
_cell.length_b   1.000
_cell.length_c   1.000
_cell.angle_alpha   90.00
_cell.angle_beta   90.00
_cell.angle_gamma   90.00
#
_symmetry.space_group_name_H-M   'P 1'
#
loop_
_entity.id
_entity.type
_entity.pdbx_description
1 polymer ?
#
loop_
_entity_poly.entity_id
_entity_poly.type
_entity_poly.pdbx_seq_one_letter_code
_entity_poly.pdbx_strand_id
1 'polypeptide(L)'
;MADRQVTRRFFGFLFLLLAWWMGGGQPVAAAPAGFTELRAEYRGLFKTDPEVTDLERWEAVAARLAEFVEAESSGTNVPRAEYLLGRLYEQMYLKRRSTAGLSRSMLFYERLARDHQKHRLADDALLRLGDLRRSALGDEAGARAAYYEIIDVYGTSDSASRAKERLGLGAERSPEKPETRASEPAATDGEASEALLPQLFSSREKSRTVFAAERTVKRPLVVIDPGHGGEDLGAVGVDGVLEKDVVLQIAFMLDELLRERLRAQTHFTRTTDVELPLADRTALANRLQADVFVSIHANASENGRAHGIETYYLDNTNDKSSLKLAERENLRARSEVGDIGFIFSDLIQNLKLEDSISLAHHLQNSLVKRLSRYYGN
;
A
#
# COMPACT_ATOMS: atom_id res chain seq x y z
N MET A 1 44.80 -6.45 -44.29
CA MET A 1 44.85 -5.07 -44.84
C MET A 1 43.46 -4.45 -44.67
N ALA A 2 43.41 -3.30 -43.99
CA ALA A 2 42.26 -2.38 -43.75
C ALA A 2 41.03 -3.01 -43.04
N ASP A 3 40.79 -2.83 -41.75
CA ASP A 3 40.59 -1.61 -40.95
C ASP A 3 39.51 -0.67 -41.51
N ARG A 4 38.35 -0.61 -40.84
CA ARG A 4 37.60 0.63 -40.53
C ARG A 4 36.38 0.38 -39.62
N GLN A 5 36.54 0.90 -38.40
CA GLN A 5 35.60 1.76 -37.66
C GLN A 5 34.30 1.20 -37.10
N VAL A 6 34.39 0.94 -35.79
CA VAL A 6 33.35 1.08 -34.77
C VAL A 6 32.66 2.45 -34.85
N THR A 7 31.35 2.48 -34.98
CA THR A 7 30.52 3.65 -34.61
C THR A 7 29.54 3.27 -33.52
N ARG A 8 29.85 3.73 -32.30
CA ARG A 8 28.90 3.89 -31.19
C ARG A 8 27.80 4.87 -31.61
N ARG A 9 26.53 4.52 -31.42
CA ARG A 9 25.42 5.47 -31.46
C ARG A 9 24.80 5.58 -30.07
N PHE A 10 25.07 6.71 -29.44
CA PHE A 10 24.29 7.29 -28.35
C PHE A 10 22.89 7.64 -28.88
N PHE A 11 21.85 7.21 -28.18
CA PHE A 11 20.52 7.84 -28.13
C PHE A 11 20.32 8.11 -26.63
N GLY A 12 20.17 9.33 -26.12
CA GLY A 12 19.45 10.48 -26.66
C GLY A 12 18.18 10.64 -25.84
N PHE A 13 18.29 11.23 -24.64
CA PHE A 13 17.18 11.60 -23.75
C PHE A 13 16.14 12.43 -24.53
N LEU A 14 14.88 11.97 -24.55
CA LEU A 14 13.76 12.73 -25.10
C LEU A 14 12.96 13.34 -23.95
N PHE A 15 13.16 14.64 -23.74
CA PHE A 15 12.25 15.53 -23.03
C PHE A 15 10.96 15.66 -23.85
N LEU A 16 9.80 15.44 -23.23
CA LEU A 16 8.50 15.82 -23.78
C LEU A 16 7.90 16.95 -22.93
N LEU A 17 8.20 18.18 -23.33
CA LEU A 17 7.43 19.37 -22.99
C LEU A 17 6.22 19.43 -23.95
N LEU A 18 5.02 19.23 -23.41
CA LEU A 18 3.77 19.48 -24.11
C LEU A 18 3.45 20.97 -24.06
N ALA A 19 3.87 21.71 -25.10
CA ALA A 19 3.45 23.08 -25.33
C ALA A 19 2.24 23.09 -26.29
N TRP A 20 1.08 23.48 -25.76
CA TRP A 20 -0.09 23.86 -26.54
C TRP A 20 0.15 25.24 -27.17
N TRP A 21 -0.05 25.38 -28.48
CA TRP A 21 -0.20 26.69 -29.11
C TRP A 21 -1.21 26.66 -30.26
N MET A 22 -2.38 27.27 -30.03
CA MET A 22 -3.01 28.17 -31.00
C MET A 22 -3.75 29.27 -30.23
N GLY A 23 -3.31 30.52 -30.45
CA GLY A 23 -4.16 31.72 -30.42
C GLY A 23 -4.71 32.19 -29.07
N GLY A 24 -3.95 33.07 -28.40
CA GLY A 24 -4.42 33.87 -27.26
C GLY A 24 -3.37 33.88 -26.15
N GLY A 25 -2.81 35.06 -25.84
CA GLY A 25 -1.68 35.20 -24.91
C GLY A 25 -1.91 34.47 -23.59
N GLN A 26 -1.09 33.44 -23.35
CA GLN A 26 -0.96 32.78 -22.05
C GLN A 26 0.16 33.49 -21.27
N PRO A 27 0.01 33.68 -19.96
CA PRO A 27 1.07 34.25 -19.13
C PRO A 27 2.30 33.35 -19.19
N VAL A 28 3.47 33.95 -19.35
CA VAL A 28 4.76 33.25 -19.20
C VAL A 28 4.73 32.60 -17.82
N ALA A 29 4.82 31.27 -17.75
CA ALA A 29 4.83 30.54 -16.48
C ALA A 29 5.86 31.19 -15.56
N ALA A 30 5.38 31.74 -14.43
CA ALA A 30 6.25 32.35 -13.44
C ALA A 30 7.28 31.32 -12.96
N ALA A 31 8.50 31.76 -12.66
CA ALA A 31 9.51 30.89 -12.06
C ALA A 31 8.90 30.16 -10.84
N PRO A 32 9.22 28.87 -10.60
CA PRO A 32 8.65 28.13 -9.49
C PRO A 32 8.89 28.90 -8.19
N ALA A 33 7.81 29.16 -7.46
CA ALA A 33 7.85 29.92 -6.22
C ALA A 33 8.88 29.27 -5.27
N GLY A 34 9.75 30.09 -4.67
CA GLY A 34 10.71 29.59 -3.69
C GLY A 34 10.00 29.02 -2.45
N PHE A 35 10.61 28.06 -1.77
CA PHE A 35 10.03 27.40 -0.59
C PHE A 35 9.47 28.38 0.47
N THR A 36 10.11 29.53 0.66
CA THR A 36 9.67 30.56 1.62
C THR A 36 8.27 31.10 1.29
N GLU A 37 7.99 31.31 0.01
CA GLU A 37 6.69 31.79 -0.49
C GLU A 37 5.63 30.70 -0.33
N LEU A 38 5.91 29.48 -0.81
CA LEU A 38 5.01 28.33 -0.66
C LEU A 38 4.65 28.04 0.80
N ARG A 39 5.61 28.20 1.71
CA ARG A 39 5.36 28.06 3.15
C ARG A 39 4.46 29.18 3.69
N ALA A 40 4.56 30.40 3.18
CA ALA A 40 3.68 31.50 3.56
C ALA A 40 2.24 31.25 3.08
N GLU A 41 2.09 30.75 1.86
CA GLU A 41 0.79 30.36 1.29
C GLU A 41 0.14 29.22 2.04
N TYR A 42 0.89 28.15 2.33
CA TYR A 42 0.46 27.07 3.21
C TYR A 42 -0.09 27.62 4.53
N ARG A 43 0.65 28.51 5.21
CA ARG A 43 0.18 29.12 6.47
C ARG A 43 -1.05 30.01 6.27
N GLY A 44 -1.17 30.65 5.12
CA GLY A 44 -2.32 31.45 4.74
C GLY A 44 -3.61 30.64 4.74
N LEU A 45 -3.59 29.42 4.20
CA LEU A 45 -4.75 28.51 4.17
C LEU A 45 -5.35 28.31 5.56
N PHE A 46 -4.52 27.93 6.54
CA PHE A 46 -4.97 27.66 7.91
C PHE A 46 -5.52 28.90 8.63
N LYS A 47 -5.15 30.10 8.18
CA LYS A 47 -5.67 31.36 8.75
C LYS A 47 -6.98 31.78 8.09
N THR A 48 -7.06 31.66 6.76
CA THR A 48 -8.18 32.22 5.99
C THR A 48 -9.29 31.21 5.71
N ASP A 49 -8.98 29.91 5.74
CA ASP A 49 -9.93 28.83 5.46
C ASP A 49 -9.63 27.60 6.35
N PRO A 50 -9.72 27.71 7.69
CA PRO A 50 -9.39 26.62 8.62
C PRO A 50 -10.30 25.39 8.50
N GLU A 51 -11.48 25.54 7.91
CA GLU A 51 -12.47 24.47 7.73
C GLU A 51 -12.40 23.82 6.34
N VAL A 52 -11.42 24.19 5.50
CA VAL A 52 -11.22 23.63 4.16
C VAL A 52 -12.50 23.75 3.33
N THR A 53 -13.08 24.95 3.30
CA THR A 53 -14.31 25.22 2.55
C THR A 53 -14.04 25.31 1.05
N ASP A 54 -12.86 25.78 0.67
CA ASP A 54 -12.42 25.94 -0.71
C ASP A 54 -11.36 24.88 -1.06
N LEU A 55 -11.82 23.69 -1.45
CA LEU A 55 -10.93 22.56 -1.77
C LEU A 55 -9.98 22.88 -2.93
N GLU A 56 -10.45 23.62 -3.94
CA GLU A 56 -9.66 23.97 -5.12
C GLU A 56 -8.46 24.83 -4.73
N ARG A 57 -8.66 25.80 -3.82
CA ARG A 57 -7.57 26.62 -3.29
C ARG A 57 -6.54 25.81 -2.50
N TRP A 58 -6.97 24.82 -1.72
CA TRP A 58 -6.05 23.93 -0.99
C TRP A 58 -5.26 23.05 -1.97
N GLU A 59 -5.92 22.49 -2.98
CA GLU A 59 -5.27 21.68 -4.03
C GLU A 59 -4.28 22.50 -4.86
N ALA A 60 -4.58 23.77 -5.15
CA ALA A 60 -3.67 24.66 -5.87
C ALA A 60 -2.38 24.98 -5.10
N VAL A 61 -2.43 25.11 -3.78
CA VAL A 61 -1.24 25.25 -2.94
C VAL A 61 -0.47 23.93 -2.86
N ALA A 62 -1.19 22.80 -2.77
CA ALA A 62 -0.58 21.48 -2.77
C ALA A 62 0.15 21.16 -4.09
N ALA A 63 -0.44 21.49 -5.24
CA ALA A 63 0.17 21.30 -6.55
C ALA A 63 1.51 22.03 -6.66
N ARG A 64 1.57 23.30 -6.24
CA ARG A 64 2.81 24.09 -6.28
C ARG A 64 3.87 23.61 -5.29
N LEU A 65 3.47 23.12 -4.11
CA LEU A 65 4.39 22.44 -3.19
C LEU A 65 4.94 21.14 -3.78
N ALA A 66 4.13 20.37 -4.52
CA ALA A 66 4.57 19.15 -5.19
C ALA A 66 5.53 19.46 -6.34
N GLU A 67 5.24 20.46 -7.17
CA GLU A 67 6.15 20.95 -8.21
C GLU A 67 7.52 21.35 -7.64
N PHE A 68 7.53 22.02 -6.47
CA PHE A 68 8.77 22.36 -5.78
C PHE A 68 9.56 21.12 -5.36
N VAL A 69 8.90 20.09 -4.81
CA VAL A 69 9.54 18.82 -4.40
C VAL A 69 10.16 18.11 -5.60
N GLU A 70 9.48 18.07 -6.74
CA GLU A 70 9.97 17.43 -7.96
C GLU A 70 11.11 18.22 -8.61
N ALA A 71 11.05 19.56 -8.60
CA ALA A 71 12.09 20.41 -9.16
C ALA A 71 13.39 20.41 -8.35
N GLU A 72 13.30 20.33 -7.02
CA GLU A 72 14.45 20.38 -6.12
C GLU A 72 14.80 19.00 -5.53
N SER A 73 14.63 17.88 -6.24
CA SER A 73 14.67 16.49 -5.72
C SER A 73 15.75 16.08 -4.67
N SER A 74 16.81 16.87 -4.45
CA SER A 74 17.81 16.71 -3.37
C SER A 74 18.06 17.98 -2.51
N GLY A 75 17.12 18.92 -2.48
CA GLY A 75 17.22 20.22 -1.83
C GLY A 75 17.00 20.15 -0.32
N THR A 76 17.65 21.05 0.42
CA THR A 76 17.58 21.08 1.91
C THR A 76 16.16 21.37 2.45
N ASN A 77 15.25 21.84 1.59
CA ASN A 77 13.87 22.14 1.93
C ASN A 77 12.86 21.07 1.49
N VAL A 78 13.26 20.09 0.67
CA VAL A 78 12.39 18.99 0.23
C VAL A 78 11.73 18.27 1.40
N PRO A 79 12.45 17.85 2.47
CA PRO A 79 11.81 17.16 3.59
C PRO A 79 10.75 18.02 4.29
N ARG A 80 10.93 19.35 4.29
CA ARG A 80 9.94 20.26 4.87
C ARG A 80 8.73 20.41 3.96
N ALA A 81 8.93 20.51 2.64
CA ALA A 81 7.85 20.61 1.67
C ALA A 81 7.00 19.33 1.65
N GLU A 82 7.61 18.15 1.68
CA GLU A 82 6.91 16.86 1.82
C GLU A 82 6.10 16.80 3.11
N TYR A 83 6.66 17.23 4.25
CA TYR A 83 5.90 17.31 5.50
C TYR A 83 4.67 18.25 5.38
N LEU A 84 4.83 19.41 4.74
CA LEU A 84 3.73 20.35 4.52
C LEU A 84 2.65 19.77 3.61
N LEU A 85 3.02 19.03 2.56
CA LEU A 85 2.09 18.30 1.70
C LEU A 85 1.31 17.26 2.50
N GLY A 86 2.01 16.45 3.29
CA GLY A 86 1.40 15.48 4.19
C GLY A 86 0.34 16.12 5.09
N ARG A 87 0.67 17.25 5.72
CA ARG A 87 -0.23 18.00 6.60
C ARG A 87 -1.41 18.63 5.88
N LEU A 88 -1.19 19.19 4.69
CA LEU A 88 -2.23 19.85 3.91
C LEU A 88 -3.31 18.82 3.54
N TYR A 89 -2.89 17.69 2.98
CA TYR A 89 -3.79 16.62 2.60
C TYR A 89 -4.47 15.95 3.81
N GLU A 90 -3.78 15.85 4.95
CA GLU A 90 -4.36 15.38 6.22
C GLU A 90 -5.56 16.25 6.62
N GLN A 91 -5.44 17.58 6.52
CA GLN A 91 -6.55 18.47 6.86
C GLN A 91 -7.73 18.33 5.89
N MET A 92 -7.46 18.18 4.60
CA MET A 92 -8.50 17.92 3.62
C MET A 92 -9.26 16.63 3.97
N TYR A 93 -8.56 15.60 4.44
CA TYR A 93 -9.20 14.40 4.96
C TYR A 93 -10.01 14.67 6.24
N LEU A 94 -9.41 15.27 7.26
CA LEU A 94 -10.06 15.45 8.57
C LEU A 94 -11.32 16.33 8.49
N LYS A 95 -11.27 17.39 7.67
CA LYS A 95 -12.36 18.37 7.55
C LYS A 95 -13.40 17.99 6.51
N ARG A 96 -12.99 17.37 5.40
CA ARG A 96 -13.87 17.10 4.24
C ARG A 96 -14.08 15.62 3.96
N ARG A 97 -13.48 14.72 4.76
CA ARG A 97 -13.46 13.27 4.53
C ARG A 97 -12.95 12.93 3.12
N SER A 98 -12.04 13.74 2.59
CA SER A 98 -11.41 13.49 1.29
C SER A 98 -10.53 12.26 1.38
N THR A 99 -10.94 11.17 0.74
CA THR A 99 -10.18 9.92 0.66
C THR A 99 -8.89 10.12 -0.13
N ALA A 100 -8.91 10.94 -1.18
CA ALA A 100 -7.72 11.36 -1.91
C ALA A 100 -6.75 12.16 -1.02
N GLY A 101 -7.28 13.01 -0.13
CA GLY A 101 -6.48 13.68 0.90
C GLY A 101 -5.84 12.69 1.88
N LEU A 102 -6.56 11.67 2.32
CA LEU A 102 -5.99 10.65 3.21
C LEU A 102 -4.81 9.92 2.55
N SER A 103 -5.01 9.41 1.34
CA SER A 103 -3.97 8.66 0.61
C SER A 103 -2.74 9.52 0.32
N ARG A 104 -2.93 10.75 -0.15
CA ARG A 104 -1.80 11.67 -0.42
C ARG A 104 -1.09 12.09 0.86
N SER A 105 -1.81 12.27 1.97
CA SER A 105 -1.20 12.57 3.27
C SER A 105 -0.25 11.47 3.70
N MET A 106 -0.72 10.22 3.65
CA MET A 106 0.08 9.04 4.01
C MET A 106 1.29 8.88 3.08
N LEU A 107 1.12 9.07 1.77
CA LEU A 107 2.21 9.04 0.79
C LEU A 107 3.35 9.98 1.17
N PHE A 108 3.06 11.26 1.43
CA PHE A 108 4.11 12.22 1.72
C PHE A 108 4.77 11.99 3.09
N TYR A 109 4.05 11.45 4.07
CA TYR A 109 4.67 11.03 5.32
C TYR A 109 5.59 9.81 5.15
N GLU A 110 5.15 8.81 4.39
CA GLU A 110 5.95 7.61 4.10
C GLU A 110 7.18 7.96 3.27
N ARG A 111 7.04 8.80 2.23
CA ARG A 111 8.14 9.32 1.40
C ARG A 111 9.17 10.06 2.27
N LEU A 112 8.73 10.99 3.12
CA LEU A 112 9.58 11.73 4.04
C LEU A 112 10.32 10.81 5.02
N ALA A 113 9.61 9.84 5.61
CA ALA A 113 10.19 8.86 6.51
C ALA A 113 11.25 7.98 5.82
N ARG A 114 10.96 7.52 4.60
CA ARG A 114 11.80 6.61 3.81
C ARG A 114 13.04 7.30 3.24
N ASP A 115 12.86 8.42 2.55
CA ASP A 115 13.92 9.09 1.78
C ASP A 115 14.76 10.04 2.63
N HIS A 116 14.24 10.46 3.79
CA HIS A 116 14.88 11.46 4.64
C HIS A 116 14.95 11.03 6.11
N GLN A 117 15.24 9.75 6.37
CA GLN A 117 15.36 9.16 7.72
C GLN A 117 16.24 9.96 8.71
N LYS A 118 17.23 10.71 8.22
CA LYS A 118 18.11 11.51 9.09
C LYS A 118 17.55 12.89 9.43
N HIS A 119 16.44 13.30 8.82
CA HIS A 119 15.82 14.60 9.04
C HIS A 119 14.88 14.55 10.25
N ARG A 120 14.91 15.59 11.08
CA ARG A 120 14.08 15.76 12.30
C ARG A 120 12.55 15.78 12.11
N LEU A 121 12.07 15.55 10.89
CA LEU A 121 10.62 15.50 10.59
C LEU A 121 10.19 14.10 10.16
N ALA A 122 11.14 13.17 9.98
CA ALA A 122 10.86 11.81 9.57
C ALA A 122 10.12 11.05 10.68
N ASP A 123 10.52 11.26 11.93
CA ASP A 123 9.84 10.75 13.13
C ASP A 123 8.45 11.37 13.33
N ASP A 124 8.33 12.70 13.17
CA ASP A 124 7.03 13.40 13.18
C ASP A 124 6.08 12.84 12.11
N ALA A 125 6.61 12.56 10.91
CA ALA A 125 5.86 12.02 9.78
C ALA A 125 5.41 10.58 10.04
N LEU A 126 6.31 9.71 10.53
CA LEU A 126 5.97 8.35 10.93
C LEU A 126 4.89 8.32 12.01
N LEU A 127 4.96 9.24 12.98
CA LEU A 127 3.97 9.29 14.05
C LEU A 127 2.58 9.64 13.49
N ARG A 128 2.51 10.60 12.57
CA ARG A 128 1.25 10.95 11.88
C ARG A 128 0.76 9.83 10.98
N LEU A 129 1.65 9.14 10.27
CA LEU A 129 1.32 7.97 9.47
C LEU A 129 0.69 6.88 10.34
N GLY A 130 1.29 6.57 11.49
CA GLY A 130 0.74 5.60 12.45
C GLY A 130 -0.63 6.01 13.00
N ASP A 131 -0.77 7.28 13.40
CA ASP A 131 -2.05 7.83 13.88
C ASP A 131 -3.15 7.75 12.81
N LEU A 132 -2.83 8.03 11.54
CA LEU A 132 -3.77 7.90 10.42
C LEU A 132 -4.12 6.44 10.12
N ARG A 133 -3.15 5.53 10.10
CA ARG A 133 -3.41 4.08 9.92
C ARG A 133 -4.39 3.56 10.97
N ARG A 134 -4.16 3.90 12.24
CA ARG A 134 -5.07 3.52 13.34
C ARG A 134 -6.45 4.17 13.20
N SER A 135 -6.50 5.50 13.12
CA SER A 135 -7.75 6.25 13.27
C SER A 135 -8.61 6.30 12.01
N ALA A 136 -7.99 6.33 10.84
CA ALA A 136 -8.69 6.47 9.56
C ALA A 136 -8.94 5.12 8.88
N LEU A 137 -8.02 4.17 9.00
CA LEU A 137 -8.10 2.88 8.31
C LEU A 137 -8.45 1.70 9.24
N GLY A 138 -8.38 1.88 10.57
CA GLY A 138 -8.48 0.77 11.52
C GLY A 138 -7.32 -0.22 11.40
N ASP A 139 -6.23 0.17 10.73
CA ASP A 139 -5.03 -0.62 10.53
C ASP A 139 -4.15 -0.55 11.77
N GLU A 140 -4.52 -1.35 12.77
CA GLU A 140 -3.80 -1.41 14.05
C GLU A 140 -2.42 -2.03 13.89
N ALA A 141 -2.24 -2.97 12.96
CA ALA A 141 -0.95 -3.61 12.71
C ALA A 141 0.06 -2.62 12.11
N GLY A 142 -0.32 -1.93 11.03
CA GLY A 142 0.53 -0.95 10.37
C GLY A 142 0.76 0.32 11.21
N ALA A 143 -0.17 0.68 12.10
CA ALA A 143 0.04 1.72 13.09
C ALA A 143 1.10 1.33 14.13
N ARG A 144 1.01 0.11 14.68
CA ARG A 144 2.00 -0.42 15.62
C ARG A 144 3.38 -0.54 15.00
N ALA A 145 3.47 -0.99 13.75
CA ALA A 145 4.73 -1.06 13.01
C ALA A 145 5.40 0.33 12.93
N ALA A 146 4.65 1.37 12.54
CA ALA A 146 5.17 2.74 12.51
C ALA A 146 5.63 3.23 13.89
N TYR A 147 4.88 2.92 14.96
CA TYR A 147 5.28 3.30 16.32
C TYR A 147 6.55 2.60 16.81
N TYR A 148 6.71 1.31 16.51
CA TYR A 148 7.95 0.59 16.84
C TYR A 148 9.13 1.11 16.03
N GLU A 149 8.95 1.41 14.75
CA GLU A 149 10.00 2.03 13.92
C GLU A 149 10.48 3.36 14.53
N ILE A 150 9.56 4.18 15.03
CA ILE A 150 9.94 5.44 15.71
C ILE A 150 10.79 5.16 16.96
N ILE A 151 10.43 4.15 17.75
CA ILE A 151 11.15 3.79 18.97
C ILE A 151 12.54 3.24 18.65
N ASP A 152 12.63 2.38 17.64
CA ASP A 152 13.85 1.68 17.27
C ASP A 152 14.86 2.61 16.58
N VAL A 153 14.37 3.50 15.70
CA VAL A 153 15.21 4.39 14.89
C VAL A 153 15.42 5.75 15.56
N TYR A 154 14.42 6.26 16.29
CA TYR A 154 14.41 7.63 16.85
C TYR A 154 14.16 7.64 18.37
N GLY A 155 14.63 6.63 19.11
CA GLY A 155 14.24 6.35 20.49
C GLY A 155 14.38 7.48 21.55
N THR A 156 15.12 8.55 21.26
CA THR A 156 15.26 9.75 22.12
C THR A 156 14.40 10.95 21.69
N SER A 157 13.64 10.84 20.59
CA SER A 157 12.75 11.89 20.10
C SER A 157 11.49 12.06 20.96
N ASP A 158 10.84 13.22 20.86
CA ASP A 158 9.51 13.43 21.41
C ASP A 158 8.47 12.51 20.72
N SER A 159 8.65 12.27 19.43
CA SER A 159 7.86 11.32 18.66
C SER A 159 7.96 9.89 19.21
N ALA A 160 9.14 9.43 19.63
CA ALA A 160 9.31 8.12 20.28
C ALA A 160 8.62 8.04 21.64
N SER A 161 8.60 9.13 22.41
CA SER A 161 7.84 9.20 23.66
C SER A 161 6.33 9.09 23.39
N ARG A 162 5.83 9.77 22.36
CA ARG A 162 4.42 9.68 21.93
C ARG A 162 4.08 8.30 21.35
N ALA A 163 4.99 7.68 20.60
CA ALA A 163 4.82 6.34 20.06
C ALA A 163 4.70 5.30 21.20
N LYS A 164 5.53 5.41 22.23
CA LYS A 164 5.44 4.61 23.47
C LYS A 164 4.08 4.76 24.15
N GLU A 165 3.58 5.99 24.29
CA GLU A 165 2.23 6.26 24.81
C GLU A 165 1.15 5.58 23.97
N ARG A 166 1.21 5.69 22.62
CA ARG A 166 0.25 5.05 21.69
C ARG A 166 0.25 3.53 21.75
N LEU A 167 1.37 2.92 22.16
CA LEU A 167 1.54 1.49 22.38
C LEU A 167 1.23 1.04 23.82
N GLY A 168 0.97 1.97 24.74
CA GLY A 168 0.81 1.67 26.17
C GLY A 168 2.11 1.30 26.89
N LEU A 169 3.26 1.60 26.28
CA LEU A 169 4.60 1.31 26.78
C LEU A 169 5.15 2.52 27.57
N GLY A 170 4.54 2.85 28.71
CA GLY A 170 4.96 4.06 29.46
C GLY A 170 4.40 4.25 30.86
N ALA A 171 3.62 3.31 31.38
CA ALA A 171 3.26 3.31 32.80
C ALA A 171 4.29 2.48 33.58
N GLU A 172 5.43 3.08 33.91
CA GLU A 172 6.25 2.57 35.01
C GLU A 172 5.42 2.67 36.30
N ARG A 173 4.92 1.55 36.80
CA ARG A 173 4.63 1.42 38.23
C ARG A 173 5.95 1.57 38.96
N SER A 174 6.14 2.71 39.61
CA SER A 174 7.24 2.95 40.55
C SER A 174 7.25 1.87 41.64
N PRO A 175 8.41 1.36 42.08
CA PRO A 175 8.46 0.36 43.14
C PRO A 175 7.99 0.98 44.46
N GLU A 176 6.88 0.47 44.98
CA GLU A 176 6.31 0.86 46.26
C GLU A 176 7.29 0.52 47.40
N LYS A 177 7.72 1.53 48.17
CA LYS A 177 8.42 1.36 49.44
C LYS A 177 7.37 1.19 50.54
N PRO A 178 7.52 0.23 51.48
CA PRO A 178 6.46 -0.11 52.41
C PRO A 178 6.43 0.88 53.57
N GLU A 179 5.26 1.43 53.89
CA GLU A 179 4.99 1.90 55.24
C GLU A 179 3.48 1.96 55.57
N THR A 180 3.11 1.05 56.48
CA THR A 180 2.25 1.22 57.66
C THR A 180 0.79 1.65 57.57
N ARG A 181 -0.01 0.76 58.15
CA ARG A 181 -1.44 0.77 58.48
C ARG A 181 -1.83 1.80 59.56
N ALA A 182 -3.09 2.25 59.44
CA ALA A 182 -4.02 2.91 60.39
C ALA A 182 -4.39 4.33 59.88
N SER A 183 -5.64 4.76 59.78
CA SER A 183 -6.91 4.39 60.45
C SER A 183 -8.09 5.06 59.71
N GLU A 184 -9.22 4.36 59.56
CA GLU A 184 -10.57 4.96 59.45
C GLU A 184 -10.99 5.56 60.83
N PRO A 185 -12.09 6.34 61.00
CA PRO A 185 -13.22 6.61 60.09
C PRO A 185 -13.70 8.09 60.06
N ALA A 186 -14.64 8.44 59.16
CA ALA A 186 -15.91 9.14 59.47
C ALA A 186 -16.60 9.70 58.21
N ALA A 187 -17.91 9.44 58.14
CA ALA A 187 -18.83 9.76 57.05
C ALA A 187 -19.27 11.24 57.01
N THR A 188 -19.70 11.75 55.84
CA THR A 188 -21.12 12.06 55.52
C THR A 188 -21.26 12.76 54.15
N ASP A 189 -21.96 12.05 53.27
CA ASP A 189 -23.01 12.42 52.29
C ASP A 189 -22.91 13.67 51.39
N GLY A 190 -23.06 13.44 50.07
CA GLY A 190 -23.37 14.47 49.08
C GLY A 190 -23.17 14.07 47.60
N GLU A 191 -24.06 13.21 47.10
CA GLU A 191 -24.44 12.90 45.70
C GLU A 191 -23.72 13.57 44.51
N ALA A 192 -23.13 12.77 43.60
CA ALA A 192 -23.76 12.32 42.34
C ALA A 192 -22.73 11.94 41.24
N SER A 193 -23.00 10.80 40.59
CA SER A 193 -22.54 10.39 39.25
C SER A 193 -21.16 9.71 39.10
N GLU A 194 -21.06 8.47 39.57
CA GLU A 194 -20.37 7.42 38.79
C GLU A 194 -20.95 6.02 39.09
N ALA A 195 -20.86 5.16 38.08
CA ALA A 195 -21.13 3.72 38.04
C ALA A 195 -22.56 3.24 37.72
N LEU A 196 -22.68 2.62 36.55
CA LEU A 196 -23.24 1.28 36.31
C LEU A 196 -23.00 0.99 34.80
N LEU A 197 -22.26 -0.02 34.30
CA LEU A 197 -21.79 -1.29 34.83
C LEU A 197 -20.65 -1.86 33.93
N PRO A 198 -19.54 -2.33 34.51
CA PRO A 198 -18.80 -3.48 34.02
C PRO A 198 -19.46 -4.77 34.53
N GLN A 199 -20.10 -5.55 33.65
CA GLN A 199 -20.60 -6.90 33.96
C GLN A 199 -20.32 -7.95 32.86
N LEU A 200 -19.44 -7.70 31.89
CA LEU A 200 -19.29 -8.62 30.75
C LEU A 200 -18.22 -9.73 30.90
N PHE A 201 -17.49 -9.81 32.01
CA PHE A 201 -16.42 -10.82 32.12
C PHE A 201 -16.35 -11.48 33.50
N SER A 202 -17.41 -12.19 33.91
CA SER A 202 -17.26 -13.30 34.87
C SER A 202 -18.44 -14.27 34.77
N SER A 203 -18.29 -15.27 33.91
CA SER A 203 -18.84 -16.63 34.10
C SER A 203 -18.53 -17.48 32.87
N ARG A 204 -17.24 -17.75 32.68
CA ARG A 204 -16.80 -19.01 32.05
C ARG A 204 -17.25 -20.14 32.99
N GLU A 205 -17.87 -21.17 32.42
CA GLU A 205 -18.29 -22.42 33.09
C GLU A 205 -19.62 -22.39 33.87
N LYS A 206 -20.75 -22.45 33.14
CA LYS A 206 -21.84 -23.42 33.34
C LYS A 206 -23.03 -23.08 32.44
N SER A 207 -23.00 -23.57 31.20
CA SER A 207 -24.17 -24.10 30.47
C SER A 207 -23.79 -24.49 29.04
N ARG A 208 -23.37 -25.75 28.88
CA ARG A 208 -23.82 -26.59 27.75
C ARG A 208 -25.29 -26.86 28.07
N THR A 209 -26.26 -26.29 27.36
CA THR A 209 -26.99 -26.75 26.15
C THR A 209 -28.25 -25.86 26.18
N VAL A 210 -28.79 -25.20 25.15
CA VAL A 210 -28.98 -25.48 23.73
C VAL A 210 -29.19 -24.12 23.06
N PHE A 211 -28.32 -23.69 22.14
CA PHE A 211 -28.66 -22.87 20.97
C PHE A 211 -27.45 -22.96 20.04
N ALA A 212 -27.45 -23.98 19.20
CA ALA A 212 -26.50 -24.10 18.10
C ALA A 212 -26.84 -23.01 17.07
N ALA A 213 -26.34 -21.80 17.29
CA ALA A 213 -26.13 -20.89 16.18
C ALA A 213 -25.04 -21.53 15.32
N GLU A 214 -25.42 -22.05 14.16
CA GLU A 214 -24.48 -22.50 13.15
C GLU A 214 -23.46 -21.38 12.92
N ARG A 215 -22.22 -21.61 13.31
CA ARG A 215 -21.10 -20.79 12.84
C ARG A 215 -21.06 -20.98 11.34
N THR A 216 -21.63 -20.04 10.58
CA THR A 216 -21.43 -19.96 9.14
C THR A 216 -19.94 -19.72 8.93
N VAL A 217 -19.21 -20.79 8.60
CA VAL A 217 -17.80 -20.69 8.20
C VAL A 217 -17.79 -19.84 6.93
N LYS A 218 -17.31 -18.59 7.01
CA LYS A 218 -17.10 -17.75 5.82
C LYS A 218 -16.11 -18.49 4.92
N ARG A 219 -16.59 -18.95 3.76
CA ARG A 219 -15.74 -19.60 2.76
C ARG A 219 -14.85 -18.54 2.12
N PRO A 220 -13.52 -18.78 2.01
CA PRO A 220 -12.64 -17.82 1.36
C PRO A 220 -13.02 -17.66 -0.11
N LEU A 221 -12.98 -16.43 -0.61
CA LEU A 221 -13.22 -16.09 -2.01
C LEU A 221 -11.89 -15.91 -2.73
N VAL A 222 -11.63 -16.77 -3.72
CA VAL A 222 -10.45 -16.74 -4.56
C VAL A 222 -10.81 -16.27 -5.96
N VAL A 223 -10.20 -15.19 -6.43
CA VAL A 223 -10.29 -14.81 -7.84
C VAL A 223 -9.12 -15.44 -8.58
N ILE A 224 -9.42 -16.21 -9.63
CA ILE A 224 -8.47 -16.89 -10.49
C ILE A 224 -8.39 -16.13 -11.80
N ASP A 225 -7.19 -15.70 -12.17
CA ASP A 225 -6.92 -14.94 -13.38
C ASP A 225 -6.05 -15.75 -14.35
N PRO A 226 -6.64 -16.40 -15.35
CA PRO A 226 -5.87 -16.97 -16.44
C PRO A 226 -5.31 -15.85 -17.33
N GLY A 227 -3.98 -15.73 -17.39
CA GLY A 227 -3.28 -14.72 -18.18
C GLY A 227 -3.69 -14.71 -19.67
N HIS A 228 -3.50 -13.58 -20.34
CA HIS A 228 -3.75 -13.40 -21.78
C HIS A 228 -5.21 -13.70 -22.20
N GLY A 229 -5.45 -14.02 -23.48
CA GLY A 229 -6.75 -14.35 -24.06
C GLY A 229 -7.08 -13.50 -25.29
N GLY A 230 -7.94 -14.01 -26.17
CA GLY A 230 -8.30 -13.33 -27.41
C GLY A 230 -7.11 -13.21 -28.37
N GLU A 231 -6.82 -11.98 -28.82
CA GLU A 231 -5.68 -11.70 -29.70
C GLU A 231 -4.33 -11.80 -28.96
N ASP A 232 -4.32 -11.63 -27.64
CA ASP A 232 -3.14 -11.85 -26.83
C ASP A 232 -2.92 -13.34 -26.59
N LEU A 233 -1.96 -13.92 -27.32
CA LEU A 233 -1.64 -15.34 -27.27
C LEU A 233 -0.80 -15.72 -26.03
N GLY A 234 -0.15 -14.73 -25.42
CA GLY A 234 0.97 -14.94 -24.49
C GLY A 234 2.19 -15.55 -25.21
N ALA A 235 3.01 -16.29 -24.46
CA ALA A 235 4.11 -17.06 -25.01
C ALA A 235 3.63 -18.17 -25.95
N VAL A 236 4.39 -18.37 -27.04
CA VAL A 236 4.17 -19.45 -28.01
C VAL A 236 5.31 -20.44 -27.88
N GLY A 237 4.98 -21.68 -27.49
CA GLY A 237 5.92 -22.78 -27.39
C GLY A 237 6.42 -23.24 -28.75
N VAL A 238 7.52 -24.00 -28.76
CA VAL A 238 8.18 -24.50 -29.99
C VAL A 238 7.26 -25.32 -30.89
N ASP A 239 6.28 -26.03 -30.32
CA ASP A 239 5.31 -26.85 -31.03
C ASP A 239 3.98 -26.10 -31.32
N GLY A 240 3.95 -24.78 -31.13
CA GLY A 240 2.76 -23.95 -31.34
C GLY A 240 1.77 -23.94 -30.16
N VAL A 241 2.16 -24.50 -29.01
CA VAL A 241 1.36 -24.43 -27.78
C VAL A 241 1.25 -22.98 -27.32
N LEU A 242 0.03 -22.52 -27.06
CA LEU A 242 -0.23 -21.14 -26.65
C LEU A 242 -0.38 -21.04 -25.14
N GLU A 243 0.31 -20.08 -24.51
CA GLU A 243 0.22 -19.82 -23.08
C GLU A 243 -1.24 -19.60 -22.65
N LYS A 244 -2.00 -18.78 -23.40
CA LYS A 244 -3.41 -18.47 -23.08
C LYS A 244 -4.31 -19.70 -22.91
N ASP A 245 -4.01 -20.79 -23.62
CA ASP A 245 -4.79 -22.02 -23.58
C ASP A 245 -4.36 -22.90 -22.40
N VAL A 246 -3.06 -23.00 -22.18
CA VAL A 246 -2.47 -23.76 -21.06
C VAL A 246 -2.92 -23.17 -19.73
N VAL A 247 -2.82 -21.86 -19.56
CA VAL A 247 -3.17 -21.20 -18.28
C VAL A 247 -4.66 -21.28 -17.98
N LEU A 248 -5.52 -21.25 -19.01
CA LEU A 248 -6.96 -21.42 -18.85
C LEU A 248 -7.31 -22.84 -18.36
N GLN A 249 -6.66 -23.87 -18.92
CA GLN A 249 -6.85 -25.25 -18.46
C GLN A 249 -6.38 -25.44 -17.02
N ILE A 250 -5.21 -24.89 -16.66
CA ILE A 250 -4.69 -24.92 -15.28
C ILE A 250 -5.66 -24.21 -14.34
N ALA A 251 -6.25 -23.09 -14.74
CA ALA A 251 -7.20 -22.34 -13.94
C ALA A 251 -8.47 -23.17 -13.61
N PHE A 252 -9.01 -23.92 -14.57
CA PHE A 252 -10.14 -24.82 -14.31
C PHE A 252 -9.79 -25.96 -13.36
N MET A 253 -8.61 -26.56 -13.51
CA MET A 253 -8.13 -27.58 -12.57
C MET A 253 -7.93 -27.01 -11.16
N LEU A 254 -7.42 -25.78 -11.05
CA LEU A 254 -7.27 -25.10 -9.76
C LEU A 254 -8.63 -24.84 -9.11
N ASP A 255 -9.60 -24.35 -9.88
CA ASP A 255 -10.96 -24.09 -9.41
C ASP A 255 -11.61 -25.33 -8.78
N GLU A 256 -11.59 -26.45 -9.50
CA GLU A 256 -12.10 -27.73 -9.03
C GLU A 256 -11.46 -28.11 -7.69
N LEU A 257 -10.13 -28.06 -7.60
CA LEU A 257 -9.39 -28.39 -6.38
C LEU A 257 -9.69 -27.45 -5.20
N LEU A 258 -9.83 -26.15 -5.46
CA LEU A 258 -10.17 -25.15 -4.43
C LEU A 258 -11.58 -25.37 -3.87
N ARG A 259 -12.56 -25.62 -4.75
CA ARG A 259 -13.95 -25.90 -4.36
C ARG A 259 -14.08 -27.23 -3.61
N GLU A 260 -13.37 -28.26 -4.06
CA GLU A 260 -13.45 -29.59 -3.46
C GLU A 260 -12.73 -29.68 -2.12
N ARG A 261 -11.48 -29.20 -2.05
CA ARG A 261 -10.60 -29.44 -0.90
C ARG A 261 -10.69 -28.36 0.16
N LEU A 262 -10.83 -27.10 -0.24
CA LEU A 262 -10.88 -25.96 0.68
C LEU A 262 -12.29 -25.42 0.88
N ARG A 263 -13.27 -25.92 0.12
CA ARG A 263 -14.64 -25.38 0.10
C ARG A 263 -14.64 -23.88 -0.17
N ALA A 264 -13.65 -23.39 -0.93
CA ALA A 264 -13.54 -21.98 -1.29
C ALA A 264 -14.63 -21.60 -2.31
N GLN A 265 -15.01 -20.33 -2.29
CA GLN A 265 -15.71 -19.70 -3.41
C GLN A 265 -14.67 -19.25 -4.42
N THR A 266 -14.98 -19.35 -5.71
CA THR A 266 -14.06 -18.97 -6.77
C THR A 266 -14.77 -18.17 -7.84
N HIS A 267 -14.04 -17.20 -8.39
CA HIS A 267 -14.48 -16.40 -9.53
C HIS A 267 -13.35 -16.27 -10.53
N PHE A 268 -13.66 -16.32 -11.82
CA PHE A 268 -12.66 -16.16 -12.88
C PHE A 268 -12.68 -14.73 -13.42
N THR A 269 -11.53 -14.21 -13.84
CA THR A 269 -11.49 -13.02 -14.70
C THR A 269 -12.05 -13.33 -16.09
N ARG A 270 -11.64 -14.46 -16.67
CA ARG A 270 -12.20 -15.05 -17.90
C ARG A 270 -12.42 -16.55 -17.79
N THR A 271 -13.43 -17.06 -18.47
CA THR A 271 -13.70 -18.50 -18.64
C THR A 271 -13.65 -18.96 -20.11
N THR A 272 -13.42 -18.03 -21.03
CA THR A 272 -13.35 -18.26 -22.47
C THR A 272 -12.10 -17.60 -23.05
N ASP A 273 -11.84 -17.83 -24.34
CA ASP A 273 -10.78 -17.17 -25.08
C ASP A 273 -11.18 -15.74 -25.45
N VAL A 274 -11.07 -14.83 -24.48
CA VAL A 274 -11.36 -13.40 -24.63
C VAL A 274 -10.23 -12.59 -24.04
N GLU A 275 -9.91 -11.47 -24.69
CA GLU A 275 -8.93 -10.52 -24.17
C GLU A 275 -9.57 -9.67 -23.06
N LEU A 276 -8.82 -9.46 -21.98
CA LEU A 276 -9.22 -8.61 -20.87
C LEU A 276 -8.10 -7.61 -20.52
N PRO A 277 -8.40 -6.31 -20.45
CA PRO A 277 -7.46 -5.30 -19.99
C PRO A 277 -6.91 -5.63 -18.59
N LEU A 278 -5.62 -5.38 -18.36
CA LEU A 278 -4.97 -5.68 -17.06
C LEU A 278 -5.66 -4.99 -15.88
N ALA A 279 -6.12 -3.74 -16.09
CA ALA A 279 -6.85 -2.98 -15.07
C ALA A 279 -8.18 -3.64 -14.68
N ASP A 280 -8.89 -4.25 -15.64
CA ASP A 280 -10.19 -4.89 -15.39
C ASP A 280 -10.04 -6.18 -14.57
N ARG A 281 -8.93 -6.91 -14.76
CA ARG A 281 -8.62 -8.15 -14.02
C ARG A 281 -8.54 -7.88 -12.52
N THR A 282 -7.76 -6.87 -12.12
CA THR A 282 -7.59 -6.50 -10.72
C THR A 282 -8.81 -5.75 -10.17
N ALA A 283 -9.47 -4.92 -10.97
CA ALA A 283 -10.70 -4.23 -10.59
C ALA A 283 -11.83 -5.22 -10.23
N LEU A 284 -11.94 -6.35 -10.94
CA LEU A 284 -12.89 -7.42 -10.60
C LEU A 284 -12.63 -7.97 -9.19
N ALA A 285 -11.38 -8.30 -8.87
CA ALA A 285 -11.01 -8.85 -7.57
C ALA A 285 -11.29 -7.87 -6.42
N ASN A 286 -10.96 -6.60 -6.64
CA ASN A 286 -11.24 -5.52 -5.68
C ASN A 286 -12.75 -5.33 -5.48
N ARG A 287 -13.55 -5.32 -6.55
CA ARG A 287 -15.01 -5.18 -6.49
C ARG A 287 -15.68 -6.33 -5.76
N LEU A 288 -15.18 -7.55 -5.94
CA LEU A 288 -15.67 -8.74 -5.25
C LEU A 288 -15.16 -8.86 -3.80
N GLN A 289 -14.23 -7.99 -3.39
CA GLN A 289 -13.52 -8.09 -2.11
C GLN A 289 -12.93 -9.48 -1.89
N ALA A 290 -12.26 -10.01 -2.93
CA ALA A 290 -11.64 -11.33 -2.89
C ALA A 290 -10.62 -11.43 -1.77
N ASP A 291 -10.58 -12.56 -1.08
CA ASP A 291 -9.59 -12.82 -0.03
C ASP A 291 -8.21 -13.15 -0.65
N VAL A 292 -8.19 -13.76 -1.84
CA VAL A 292 -6.97 -14.06 -2.61
C VAL A 292 -7.19 -13.80 -4.10
N PHE A 293 -6.21 -13.18 -4.76
CA PHE A 293 -6.13 -13.10 -6.22
C PHE A 293 -4.95 -13.96 -6.69
N VAL A 294 -5.19 -14.87 -7.63
CA VAL A 294 -4.16 -15.75 -8.20
C VAL A 294 -4.14 -15.58 -9.71
N SER A 295 -3.08 -14.96 -10.24
CA SER A 295 -2.84 -14.91 -11.68
C SER A 295 -1.93 -16.05 -12.11
N ILE A 296 -2.28 -16.70 -13.22
CA ILE A 296 -1.62 -17.91 -13.73
C ILE A 296 -1.03 -17.60 -15.11
N HIS A 297 0.27 -17.77 -15.22
CA HIS A 297 1.06 -17.55 -16.43
C HIS A 297 1.98 -18.75 -16.71
N ALA A 298 2.41 -18.90 -17.96
CA ALA A 298 3.41 -19.85 -18.41
C ALA A 298 4.52 -19.09 -19.16
N ASN A 299 5.52 -18.65 -18.40
CA ASN A 299 6.57 -17.76 -18.88
C ASN A 299 7.42 -18.38 -20.01
N ALA A 300 8.15 -17.54 -20.75
CA ALA A 300 9.10 -17.96 -21.78
C ALA A 300 10.43 -17.21 -21.71
N SER A 301 11.50 -17.93 -22.02
CA SER A 301 12.89 -17.45 -21.98
C SER A 301 13.60 -17.69 -23.31
N GLU A 302 14.47 -16.76 -23.72
CA GLU A 302 15.38 -16.95 -24.86
C GLU A 302 16.42 -18.04 -24.59
N ASN A 303 16.69 -18.34 -23.31
CA ASN A 303 17.52 -19.46 -22.91
C ASN A 303 16.69 -20.74 -22.88
N GLY A 304 16.80 -21.57 -23.91
CA GLY A 304 16.09 -22.87 -24.00
C GLY A 304 16.46 -23.91 -22.92
N ARG A 305 17.42 -23.59 -22.03
CA ARG A 305 17.71 -24.41 -20.83
C ARG A 305 16.96 -23.93 -19.59
N ALA A 306 16.37 -22.74 -19.62
CA ALA A 306 15.59 -22.22 -18.50
C ALA A 306 14.27 -22.99 -18.39
N HIS A 307 14.03 -23.61 -17.24
CA HIS A 307 12.81 -24.33 -16.91
C HIS A 307 12.64 -24.28 -15.39
N GLY A 308 11.41 -24.43 -14.91
CA GLY A 308 11.11 -24.40 -13.48
C GLY A 308 9.75 -23.80 -13.18
N ILE A 309 9.54 -23.45 -11.91
CA ILE A 309 8.35 -22.75 -11.44
C ILE A 309 8.76 -21.54 -10.64
N GLU A 310 8.01 -20.47 -10.80
CA GLU A 310 8.30 -19.16 -10.25
C GLU A 310 6.99 -18.63 -9.66
N THR A 311 7.07 -18.03 -8.47
CA THR A 311 5.92 -17.39 -7.83
C THR A 311 6.28 -15.93 -7.60
N TYR A 312 5.52 -15.05 -8.21
CA TYR A 312 5.68 -13.61 -8.07
C TYR A 312 4.62 -13.07 -7.12
N TYR A 313 5.03 -12.05 -6.37
CA TYR A 313 4.14 -11.17 -5.65
C TYR A 313 4.55 -9.74 -5.99
N LEU A 314 3.62 -8.81 -5.84
CA LEU A 314 3.92 -7.41 -6.10
C LEU A 314 4.72 -6.85 -4.93
N ASP A 315 5.97 -6.52 -5.21
CA ASP A 315 6.89 -5.87 -4.31
C ASP A 315 7.29 -4.53 -4.93
N ASN A 316 7.00 -3.44 -4.22
CA ASN A 316 7.40 -2.09 -4.64
C ASN A 316 8.85 -1.77 -4.23
N THR A 317 9.57 -2.73 -3.65
CA THR A 317 11.01 -2.63 -3.36
C THR A 317 11.85 -3.15 -4.52
N ASN A 318 13.09 -2.65 -4.63
CA ASN A 318 13.97 -2.63 -5.81
C ASN A 318 14.46 -4.00 -6.37
N ASP A 319 13.69 -5.09 -6.33
CA ASP A 319 14.10 -6.33 -7.00
C ASP A 319 14.03 -6.20 -8.53
N LYS A 320 15.19 -6.15 -9.16
CA LYS A 320 15.38 -6.00 -10.61
C LYS A 320 14.74 -7.13 -11.43
N SER A 321 14.47 -8.29 -10.82
CA SER A 321 13.86 -9.43 -11.51
C SER A 321 12.33 -9.29 -11.57
N SER A 322 11.69 -9.01 -10.43
CA SER A 322 10.25 -8.70 -10.33
C SER A 322 9.86 -7.48 -11.16
N LEU A 323 10.70 -6.43 -11.16
CA LEU A 323 10.46 -5.22 -11.97
C LEU A 323 10.48 -5.50 -13.46
N LYS A 324 11.37 -6.35 -13.99
CA LYS A 324 11.45 -6.64 -15.43
C LYS A 324 10.28 -7.47 -15.94
N LEU A 325 9.77 -8.40 -15.14
CA LEU A 325 8.59 -9.17 -15.49
C LEU A 325 7.33 -8.30 -15.38
N ALA A 326 7.20 -7.54 -14.28
CA ALA A 326 6.12 -6.58 -14.13
C ALA A 326 6.15 -5.54 -15.25
N GLU A 327 7.32 -5.05 -15.66
CA GLU A 327 7.45 -4.21 -16.86
C GLU A 327 7.04 -4.97 -18.12
N ARG A 328 7.48 -6.21 -18.36
CA ARG A 328 7.06 -6.97 -19.56
C ARG A 328 5.54 -7.12 -19.67
N GLU A 329 4.87 -7.41 -18.55
CA GLU A 329 3.40 -7.51 -18.48
C GLU A 329 2.74 -6.11 -18.57
N ASN A 330 3.25 -5.12 -17.84
CA ASN A 330 2.67 -3.77 -17.76
C ASN A 330 3.05 -2.84 -18.93
N LEU A 331 4.08 -3.15 -19.73
CA LEU A 331 4.57 -2.34 -20.85
C LEU A 331 3.51 -2.18 -21.94
N ARG A 332 2.50 -3.06 -21.98
CA ARG A 332 1.35 -2.97 -22.90
C ARG A 332 0.18 -2.15 -22.35
N ALA A 333 0.14 -1.84 -21.04
CA ALA A 333 -0.95 -1.13 -20.38
C ALA A 333 -0.61 0.31 -19.97
N ARG A 334 0.50 0.88 -20.49
CA ARG A 334 1.06 2.17 -20.04
C ARG A 334 0.29 3.44 -20.43
N SER A 335 -0.98 3.32 -20.75
CA SER A 335 -1.86 4.45 -21.01
C SER A 335 -3.14 4.22 -20.19
N GLU A 336 -3.51 5.19 -19.35
CA GLU A 336 -4.79 5.32 -18.61
C GLU A 336 -4.81 5.14 -17.08
N VAL A 337 -3.70 4.86 -16.39
CA VAL A 337 -3.69 4.94 -14.91
C VAL A 337 -3.18 6.31 -14.46
N GLY A 338 -4.09 7.18 -14.02
CA GLY A 338 -3.73 8.46 -13.41
C GLY A 338 -3.06 8.29 -12.03
N ASP A 339 -2.24 9.27 -11.65
CA ASP A 339 -1.34 9.26 -10.47
C ASP A 339 -2.01 8.83 -9.14
N ILE A 340 -3.31 9.10 -8.96
CA ILE A 340 -4.06 8.73 -7.74
C ILE A 340 -4.35 7.22 -7.68
N GLY A 341 -4.63 6.61 -8.83
CA GLY A 341 -4.88 5.16 -8.93
C GLY A 341 -3.62 4.35 -8.60
N PHE A 342 -2.46 4.86 -9.03
CA PHE A 342 -1.15 4.29 -8.71
C PHE A 342 -0.85 4.37 -7.20
N ILE A 343 -1.11 5.51 -6.55
CA ILE A 343 -0.85 5.70 -5.10
C ILE A 343 -1.78 4.83 -4.22
N PHE A 344 -3.06 4.72 -4.58
CA PHE A 344 -3.98 3.84 -3.85
C PHE A 344 -3.60 2.36 -4.04
N SER A 345 -3.15 2.01 -5.24
CA SER A 345 -2.59 0.70 -5.55
C SER A 345 -1.36 0.42 -4.70
N ASP A 346 -0.40 1.34 -4.61
CA ASP A 346 0.82 1.20 -3.79
C ASP A 346 0.53 1.06 -2.29
N LEU A 347 -0.41 1.83 -1.75
CA LEU A 347 -0.77 1.74 -0.33
C LEU A 347 -1.49 0.42 -0.01
N ILE A 348 -2.44 -0.01 -0.85
CA ILE A 348 -3.12 -1.30 -0.70
C ILE A 348 -2.13 -2.45 -0.90
N GLN A 349 -1.20 -2.33 -1.86
CA GLN A 349 -0.12 -3.28 -2.06
C GLN A 349 0.76 -3.39 -0.82
N ASN A 350 1.21 -2.27 -0.24
CA ASN A 350 2.01 -2.26 0.98
C ASN A 350 1.26 -2.89 2.18
N LEU A 351 -0.04 -2.63 2.33
CA LEU A 351 -0.86 -3.26 3.37
C LEU A 351 -1.04 -4.77 3.17
N LYS A 352 -0.90 -5.27 1.94
CA LYS A 352 -1.04 -6.68 1.57
C LYS A 352 0.28 -7.36 1.25
N LEU A 353 1.39 -6.66 1.38
CA LEU A 353 2.71 -7.13 0.97
C LEU A 353 3.16 -8.29 1.86
N GLU A 354 3.03 -8.18 3.19
CA GLU A 354 3.39 -9.28 4.11
C GLU A 354 2.54 -10.54 3.88
N ASP A 355 1.22 -10.38 3.72
CA ASP A 355 0.30 -11.47 3.39
C ASP A 355 0.68 -12.14 2.06
N SER A 356 1.01 -11.33 1.05
CA SER A 356 1.39 -11.79 -0.29
C SER A 356 2.74 -12.51 -0.30
N ILE A 357 3.74 -11.99 0.43
CA ILE A 357 5.05 -12.63 0.63
C ILE A 357 4.85 -14.00 1.29
N SER A 358 4.09 -14.04 2.38
CA SER A 358 3.85 -15.27 3.14
C SER A 358 3.20 -16.33 2.24
N LEU A 359 2.13 -15.95 1.53
CA LEU A 359 1.44 -16.84 0.60
C LEU A 359 2.36 -17.29 -0.54
N ALA A 360 3.11 -16.39 -1.17
CA ALA A 360 4.01 -16.69 -2.26
C ALA A 360 5.12 -17.67 -1.84
N HIS A 361 5.73 -17.45 -0.67
CA HIS A 361 6.73 -18.37 -0.12
C HIS A 361 6.14 -19.75 0.18
N HIS A 362 4.95 -19.83 0.77
CA HIS A 362 4.30 -21.11 1.03
C HIS A 362 3.95 -21.85 -0.27
N LEU A 363 3.47 -21.12 -1.27
CA LEU A 363 3.10 -21.66 -2.58
C LEU A 363 4.35 -22.16 -3.33
N GLN A 364 5.39 -21.33 -3.46
CA GLN A 364 6.65 -21.69 -4.11
C GLN A 364 7.28 -22.92 -3.47
N ASN A 365 7.42 -22.94 -2.14
CA ASN A 365 8.02 -24.07 -1.43
C ASN A 365 7.20 -25.35 -1.61
N SER A 366 5.87 -25.25 -1.61
CA SER A 366 4.99 -26.40 -1.82
C SER A 366 5.08 -26.94 -3.25
N LEU A 367 5.14 -26.05 -4.25
CA LEU A 367 5.28 -26.41 -5.65
C LEU A 367 6.63 -27.07 -5.92
N VAL A 368 7.73 -26.45 -5.52
CA VAL A 368 9.09 -27.01 -5.68
C VAL A 368 9.20 -28.37 -5.00
N LYS A 369 8.75 -28.49 -3.75
CA LYS A 369 8.79 -29.76 -2.99
C LYS A 369 7.99 -30.87 -3.67
N ARG A 370 6.88 -30.54 -4.35
CA ARG A 370 6.03 -31.52 -5.01
C ARG A 370 6.54 -31.87 -6.40
N LEU A 371 6.98 -30.89 -7.19
CA LEU A 371 7.42 -31.06 -8.57
C LEU A 371 8.82 -31.68 -8.67
N SER A 372 9.73 -31.40 -7.72
CA SER A 372 11.07 -32.01 -7.71
C SER A 372 11.05 -33.54 -7.64
N ARG A 373 9.95 -34.12 -7.13
CA ARG A 373 9.73 -35.58 -7.10
C ARG A 373 9.48 -36.18 -8.49
N TYR A 374 9.08 -35.37 -9.46
CA TYR A 374 8.68 -35.82 -10.79
C TYR A 374 9.60 -35.30 -11.89
N TYR A 375 10.20 -34.12 -11.72
CA TYR A 375 10.91 -33.42 -12.79
C TYR A 375 12.41 -33.18 -12.54
N GLY A 376 12.96 -33.61 -11.39
CA GLY A 376 14.37 -33.37 -11.05
C GLY A 376 14.66 -31.89 -10.76
N ASN A 377 15.85 -31.62 -10.22
CA ASN A 377 16.34 -30.25 -10.01
C ASN A 377 17.13 -29.76 -11.22
#